data_AF-A0A851I8M5-F1
#
_entry.id   AF-A0A851I8M5-F1
#
_cell.length_a   1.000
_cell.length_b   1.000
_cell.length_c   1.000
_cell.angle_alpha   90.00
_cell.angle_beta   90.00
_cell.angle_gamma   90.00
#
_symmetry.space_group_name_H-M   'P 1'
#
loop_
_entity.id
_entity.type
_entity.pdbx_description
1 polymer ?
#
loop_
_entity_poly.entity_id
_entity_poly.type
_entity_poly.pdbx_seq_one_letter_code
_entity_poly.pdbx_strand_id
1 'polypeptide(L)'
;MRRAGKKSLIGGLLALSLILTGTGYAYWTDTLHVTTKATTGDFGVTFVDLGLYAQYDNETLQGGWSIVDGIGDSGYVDDHFFMRGTSDYNKIAKDGSIDAYKVRQKGYNNIDFDAELEDAELIPRTIGPYNKATTLGSDTIKLEINEMYPGYAQAFRADLLNVGSIAAKLSTMKFTVEGVDNTFVANDTVKNMLGIALYMHQELIPGSSAEPSVFKLTKALSQNDEDYFTVGKVHFMRLSALEKLDPAVVKAAIENATILCSPTENRMDVLIGVAMDPDATGKYTTGTTELMADNKDADSQKKGASVTIDFLWDQFNEGKDAGNPNYLVYQNK
;
A
#
# COMPACT_ATOMS: atom_id res chain seq x y z
N MET A 1 11.84 27.72 -106.72
CA MET A 1 11.81 26.31 -106.29
C MET A 1 12.49 26.20 -104.92
N ARG A 2 11.78 25.63 -103.92
CA ARG A 2 12.21 24.79 -102.74
C ARG A 2 13.61 25.02 -102.11
N ARG A 3 13.86 24.94 -100.79
CA ARG A 3 13.13 24.85 -99.50
C ARG A 3 14.20 24.97 -98.38
N ALA A 4 13.81 25.38 -97.18
CA ALA A 4 14.65 25.71 -96.02
C ALA A 4 15.13 24.51 -95.14
N GLY A 5 16.11 24.78 -94.26
CA GLY A 5 16.32 24.13 -92.95
C GLY A 5 17.42 24.88 -92.17
N LYS A 6 17.15 25.72 -91.16
CA LYS A 6 16.69 25.55 -89.75
C LYS A 6 17.79 25.23 -88.72
N LYS A 7 18.10 26.28 -87.92
CA LYS A 7 18.41 26.33 -86.46
C LYS A 7 19.76 25.73 -86.02
N SER A 8 20.51 26.27 -85.05
CA SER A 8 20.18 27.03 -83.83
C SER A 8 21.48 27.73 -83.35
N LEU A 9 21.49 29.07 -83.22
CA LEU A 9 21.58 29.85 -81.97
C LEU A 9 22.83 29.60 -81.08
N ILE A 10 23.69 30.61 -80.96
CA ILE A 10 23.89 31.49 -79.76
C ILE A 10 24.70 30.77 -78.66
N GLY A 11 25.80 31.32 -78.15
CA GLY A 11 26.41 32.64 -78.31
C GLY A 11 27.27 32.92 -77.08
N GLY A 12 28.34 33.69 -77.31
CA GLY A 12 29.13 34.42 -76.31
C GLY A 12 29.92 33.58 -75.30
N LEU A 13 31.26 33.60 -75.32
CA LEU A 13 32.20 34.70 -75.06
C LEU A 13 32.80 34.54 -73.66
N LEU A 14 34.14 34.48 -73.63
CA LEU A 14 35.02 34.77 -72.50
C LEU A 14 34.96 33.80 -71.31
N ALA A 15 36.05 33.37 -70.67
CA ALA A 15 37.42 33.84 -70.71
C ALA A 15 38.36 32.71 -70.27
N LEU A 16 39.51 32.65 -70.95
CA LEU A 16 40.74 32.11 -70.41
C LEU A 16 41.31 33.12 -69.39
N SER A 17 41.98 32.59 -68.37
CA SER A 17 42.83 33.26 -67.37
C SER A 17 42.18 33.60 -66.02
N LEU A 18 42.50 32.78 -65.02
CA LEU A 18 43.10 33.14 -63.72
C LEU A 18 43.40 31.81 -63.00
N ILE A 19 44.67 31.41 -62.93
CA ILE A 19 45.48 31.37 -61.70
C ILE A 19 45.02 30.25 -60.73
N LEU A 20 45.73 29.12 -60.63
CA LEU A 20 46.80 28.92 -59.65
C LEU A 20 46.39 29.31 -58.22
N THR A 21 45.46 28.58 -57.60
CA THR A 21 45.32 28.53 -56.13
C THR A 21 44.61 27.24 -55.72
N GLY A 22 45.40 26.30 -55.19
CA GLY A 22 44.94 25.27 -54.29
C GLY A 22 44.40 24.00 -54.93
N THR A 23 45.14 22.90 -54.76
CA THR A 23 44.51 21.71 -54.20
C THR A 23 43.88 22.08 -52.85
N GLY A 24 42.76 22.79 -52.90
CA GLY A 24 41.90 22.94 -51.74
C GLY A 24 41.25 21.59 -51.54
N TYR A 25 41.89 20.72 -50.76
CA TYR A 25 41.15 19.67 -50.08
C TYR A 25 40.07 20.42 -49.29
N ALA A 26 38.84 20.46 -49.80
CA ALA A 26 37.72 20.95 -49.03
C ALA A 26 37.50 19.90 -47.93
N TYR A 27 38.18 20.08 -46.81
CA TYR A 27 37.87 19.36 -45.59
C TYR A 27 36.56 19.97 -45.08
N TRP A 28 35.45 19.34 -45.44
CA TRP A 28 34.15 19.65 -44.87
C TRP A 28 34.15 19.13 -43.43
N THR A 29 34.64 19.93 -42.48
CA THR A 29 34.35 19.70 -41.05
C THR A 29 32.99 20.26 -40.74
N ASP A 30 31.97 19.48 -41.08
CA ASP A 30 30.68 19.63 -40.42
C ASP A 30 30.83 19.01 -39.03
N THR A 31 31.14 19.84 -38.04
CA THR A 31 31.18 19.42 -36.64
C THR A 31 29.74 19.29 -36.15
N LEU A 32 29.26 18.05 -36.02
CA LEU A 32 27.98 17.75 -35.40
C LEU A 32 28.10 17.85 -33.88
N HIS A 33 27.47 18.88 -33.30
CA HIS A 33 27.33 19.02 -31.85
C HIS A 33 26.01 18.39 -31.40
N VAL A 34 26.10 17.25 -30.71
CA VAL A 34 24.95 16.63 -30.04
C VAL A 34 25.08 16.87 -28.54
N THR A 35 24.18 17.68 -27.97
CA THR A 35 24.05 17.86 -26.52
C THR A 35 22.76 17.18 -26.08
N THR A 36 22.86 16.03 -25.42
CA THR A 36 21.71 15.35 -24.82
C THR A 36 21.76 15.45 -23.30
N LYS A 37 20.59 15.64 -22.67
CA LYS A 37 20.39 15.53 -21.22
C LYS A 37 19.37 14.42 -20.98
N ALA A 38 19.73 13.45 -20.15
CA ALA A 38 18.85 12.37 -19.70
C ALA A 38 18.74 12.43 -18.16
N THR A 39 17.55 12.18 -17.62
CA THR A 39 17.26 12.12 -16.18
C THR A 39 16.40 10.90 -15.89
N THR A 40 16.57 10.29 -14.71
CA THR A 40 15.73 9.19 -14.22
C THR A 40 14.53 9.72 -13.44
N GLY A 41 13.45 8.94 -13.38
CA GLY A 41 12.35 9.21 -12.46
C GLY A 41 12.65 8.76 -11.02
N ASP A 42 11.74 9.07 -10.12
CA ASP A 42 11.75 8.76 -8.69
C ASP A 42 10.60 7.83 -8.33
N PHE A 43 10.87 6.90 -7.42
CA PHE A 43 9.90 5.99 -6.84
C PHE A 43 9.52 6.51 -5.45
N GLY A 44 8.24 6.46 -5.10
CA GLY A 44 7.78 6.92 -3.79
C GLY A 44 6.34 6.52 -3.56
N VAL A 45 6.13 5.52 -2.71
CA VAL A 45 4.81 5.15 -2.21
C VAL A 45 4.77 5.46 -0.73
N THR A 46 3.72 6.12 -0.27
CA THR A 46 3.60 6.60 1.11
C THR A 46 2.20 6.35 1.64
N PHE A 47 2.10 6.09 2.95
CA PHE A 47 0.86 6.05 3.69
C PHE A 47 0.41 7.47 4.04
N VAL A 48 -0.88 7.74 3.93
CA VAL A 48 -1.52 8.97 4.40
C VAL A 48 -2.86 8.63 5.04
N ASP A 49 -3.51 9.63 5.65
CA ASP A 49 -4.89 9.51 6.14
C ASP A 49 -5.12 8.37 7.13
N LEU A 50 -4.10 8.05 7.93
CA LEU A 50 -4.17 7.00 8.94
C LEU A 50 -5.24 7.35 9.98
N GLY A 51 -6.10 6.38 10.30
CA GLY A 51 -7.00 6.50 11.43
C GLY A 51 -7.71 5.22 11.81
N LEU A 52 -8.63 5.37 12.77
CA LEU A 52 -9.54 4.32 13.17
C LEU A 52 -10.48 3.96 12.01
N TYR A 53 -11.03 2.75 12.00
CA TYR A 53 -11.90 2.29 10.92
C TYR A 53 -13.12 3.20 10.69
N ALA A 54 -13.58 3.26 9.43
CA ALA A 54 -14.75 3.98 8.93
C ALA A 54 -14.69 5.51 9.12
N GLN A 55 -13.72 6.14 8.46
CA GLN A 55 -13.57 7.60 8.42
C GLN A 55 -14.48 8.26 7.39
N TYR A 56 -15.08 7.47 6.49
CA TYR A 56 -15.98 7.93 5.45
C TYR A 56 -17.28 7.12 5.40
N ASP A 57 -18.37 7.74 4.97
CA ASP A 57 -19.70 7.11 4.94
C ASP A 57 -19.74 5.82 4.11
N ASN A 58 -18.97 5.76 3.02
CA ASN A 58 -18.88 4.60 2.13
C ASN A 58 -18.12 3.40 2.75
N GLU A 59 -17.44 3.60 3.89
CA GLU A 59 -16.78 2.52 4.65
C GLU A 59 -17.70 1.91 5.73
N THR A 60 -18.89 2.48 5.93
CA THR A 60 -19.85 1.99 6.94
C THR A 60 -20.67 0.80 6.44
N LEU A 61 -21.00 -0.10 7.35
CA LEU A 61 -21.84 -1.27 7.11
C LEU A 61 -23.04 -1.24 8.05
N GLN A 62 -24.16 -1.82 7.63
CA GLN A 62 -25.30 -1.98 8.53
C GLN A 62 -24.92 -2.91 9.69
N GLY A 63 -24.84 -2.34 10.90
CA GLY A 63 -24.32 -3.05 12.08
C GLY A 63 -22.81 -3.32 12.02
N GLY A 64 -22.07 -2.47 11.29
CA GLY A 64 -20.63 -2.45 11.27
C GLY A 64 -20.05 -1.95 12.59
N TRP A 65 -18.81 -2.32 12.87
CA TRP A 65 -18.14 -2.01 14.12
C TRP A 65 -16.76 -1.40 13.85
N SER A 66 -16.33 -0.49 14.72
CA SER A 66 -14.94 0.00 14.76
C SER A 66 -14.13 -0.74 15.83
N ILE A 67 -14.79 -1.08 16.95
CA ILE A 67 -14.24 -1.92 18.03
C ILE A 67 -15.29 -2.96 18.46
N VAL A 68 -14.89 -4.22 18.59
CA VAL A 68 -15.64 -5.24 19.35
C VAL A 68 -15.06 -5.28 20.76
N ASP A 69 -15.85 -4.89 21.76
CA ASP A 69 -15.40 -4.76 23.16
C ASP A 69 -16.24 -5.56 24.17
N GLY A 70 -17.37 -6.12 23.76
CA GLY A 70 -18.28 -6.83 24.66
C GLY A 70 -19.00 -5.93 25.68
N ILE A 71 -18.95 -4.61 25.53
CA ILE A 71 -19.58 -3.67 26.45
C ILE A 71 -21.02 -3.36 26.02
N GLY A 72 -21.95 -3.44 26.97
CA GLY A 72 -23.38 -3.20 26.73
C GLY A 72 -24.05 -4.26 25.86
N ASP A 73 -25.32 -4.06 25.54
CA ASP A 73 -26.15 -5.07 24.86
C ASP A 73 -25.67 -5.43 23.44
N SER A 74 -25.08 -4.47 22.72
CA SER A 74 -24.52 -4.70 21.39
C SER A 74 -23.18 -5.43 21.44
N GLY A 75 -22.37 -5.21 22.49
CA GLY A 75 -21.02 -5.76 22.61
C GLY A 75 -19.99 -5.17 21.64
N TYR A 76 -20.30 -4.04 20.99
CA TYR A 76 -19.39 -3.37 20.07
C TYR A 76 -19.66 -1.86 20.00
N VAL A 77 -18.68 -1.12 19.49
CA VAL A 77 -18.74 0.29 19.11
C VAL A 77 -19.00 0.39 17.61
N ASP A 78 -20.04 1.13 17.22
CA ASP A 78 -20.42 1.29 15.82
C ASP A 78 -19.27 1.86 14.96
N ASP A 79 -19.21 1.46 13.69
CA ASP A 79 -18.20 1.89 12.73
C ASP A 79 -18.00 3.42 12.67
N HIS A 80 -19.08 4.19 12.58
CA HIS A 80 -19.06 5.65 12.45
C HIS A 80 -18.71 6.40 13.75
N PHE A 81 -18.45 5.71 14.87
CA PHE A 81 -18.22 6.35 16.16
C PHE A 81 -17.03 7.34 16.13
N PHE A 82 -15.94 6.94 15.48
CA PHE A 82 -14.70 7.70 15.35
C PHE A 82 -14.62 8.55 14.07
N MET A 83 -15.65 8.49 13.22
CA MET A 83 -15.65 9.10 11.89
C MET A 83 -15.42 10.61 11.94
N ARG A 84 -14.33 11.06 11.32
CA ARG A 84 -13.98 12.49 11.18
C ARG A 84 -14.33 13.08 9.81
N GLY A 85 -14.50 12.24 8.77
CA GLY A 85 -14.66 12.69 7.39
C GLY A 85 -13.41 13.43 6.89
N THR A 86 -13.61 14.47 6.09
CA THR A 86 -12.52 15.24 5.47
C THR A 86 -12.05 16.42 6.31
N SER A 87 -12.31 16.43 7.63
CA SER A 87 -12.02 17.58 8.48
C SER A 87 -10.51 17.81 8.66
N ASP A 88 -9.76 16.73 8.83
CA ASP A 88 -8.31 16.72 9.03
C ASP A 88 -7.76 15.32 8.77
N TYR A 89 -6.99 15.14 7.70
CA TYR A 89 -6.42 13.84 7.32
C TYR A 89 -5.24 13.42 8.23
N ASN A 90 -4.76 14.30 9.10
CA ASN A 90 -3.63 14.01 10.00
C ASN A 90 -4.08 13.56 11.40
N LYS A 91 -5.40 13.47 11.65
CA LYS A 91 -5.94 12.98 12.93
C LYS A 91 -6.46 11.56 12.75
N ILE A 92 -6.26 10.71 13.74
CA ILE A 92 -6.74 9.32 13.66
C ILE A 92 -8.25 9.15 13.89
N ALA A 93 -8.92 10.17 14.45
CA ALA A 93 -10.34 10.10 14.79
C ALA A 93 -10.94 11.51 14.93
N LYS A 94 -12.28 11.58 15.00
CA LYS A 94 -13.01 12.80 15.35
C LYS A 94 -12.64 13.31 16.74
N ASP A 95 -12.51 14.63 16.90
CA ASP A 95 -12.22 15.26 18.19
C ASP A 95 -13.17 14.79 19.30
N GLY A 96 -12.59 14.38 20.43
CA GLY A 96 -13.31 13.89 21.62
C GLY A 96 -13.90 12.48 21.51
N SER A 97 -13.85 11.81 20.34
CA SER A 97 -14.37 10.45 20.19
C SER A 97 -13.55 9.41 20.96
N ILE A 98 -12.22 9.54 20.98
CA ILE A 98 -11.34 8.67 21.78
C ILE A 98 -11.64 8.83 23.27
N ASP A 99 -11.76 10.07 23.77
CA ASP A 99 -12.14 10.33 25.17
C ASP A 99 -13.52 9.75 25.51
N ALA A 100 -14.48 9.87 24.59
CA ALA A 100 -15.80 9.28 24.75
C ALA A 100 -15.73 7.74 24.85
N TYR A 101 -14.85 7.10 24.08
CA TYR A 101 -14.57 5.67 24.21
C TYR A 101 -13.93 5.34 25.57
N LYS A 102 -12.96 6.15 26.04
CA LYS A 102 -12.36 5.99 27.39
C LYS A 102 -13.40 6.09 28.51
N VAL A 103 -14.42 6.93 28.35
CA VAL A 103 -15.55 7.01 29.29
C VAL A 103 -16.40 5.75 29.23
N ARG A 104 -16.70 5.23 28.03
CA ARG A 104 -17.47 3.99 27.82
C ARG A 104 -16.78 2.78 28.45
N GLN A 105 -15.47 2.63 28.29
CA GLN A 105 -14.74 1.45 28.79
C GLN A 105 -14.56 1.45 30.32
N LYS A 106 -14.80 2.59 30.98
CA LYS A 106 -14.54 2.76 32.41
C LYS A 106 -15.29 1.73 33.25
N GLY A 107 -14.54 0.93 34.00
CA GLY A 107 -15.07 -0.12 34.88
C GLY A 107 -15.22 -1.49 34.20
N TYR A 108 -14.98 -1.59 32.89
CA TYR A 108 -14.98 -2.85 32.14
C TYR A 108 -13.56 -3.32 31.82
N ASN A 109 -12.73 -2.44 31.26
CA ASN A 109 -11.35 -2.75 30.88
C ASN A 109 -10.47 -1.49 30.93
N ASN A 110 -9.18 -1.69 30.65
CA ASN A 110 -8.14 -0.65 30.61
C ASN A 110 -7.47 -0.58 29.23
N ILE A 111 -8.18 -0.98 28.17
CA ILE A 111 -7.65 -0.97 26.80
C ILE A 111 -7.08 0.41 26.48
N ASP A 112 -5.91 0.40 25.87
CA ASP A 112 -5.30 1.58 25.28
C ASP A 112 -4.87 1.28 23.86
N PHE A 113 -5.00 2.26 22.97
CA PHE A 113 -4.64 2.12 21.58
C PHE A 113 -4.13 3.43 21.03
N ASP A 114 -3.26 3.33 20.04
CA ASP A 114 -2.76 4.46 19.28
C ASP A 114 -2.46 4.07 17.83
N ALA A 115 -2.41 5.07 16.96
CA ALA A 115 -2.01 4.92 15.58
C ALA A 115 -1.22 6.15 15.13
N GLU A 116 -0.05 5.93 14.51
CA GLU A 116 0.86 7.01 14.13
C GLU A 116 1.47 6.77 12.75
N LEU A 117 1.64 7.84 11.98
CA LEU A 117 2.56 7.89 10.84
C LEU A 117 3.95 8.19 11.42
N GLU A 118 4.83 7.19 11.50
CA GLU A 118 6.16 7.39 12.09
C GLU A 118 7.01 8.30 11.20
N ASP A 119 7.81 9.20 11.78
CA ASP A 119 8.65 10.14 11.01
C ASP A 119 7.88 10.90 9.92
N ALA A 120 6.62 11.27 10.19
CA ALA A 120 5.73 11.87 9.20
C ALA A 120 6.26 13.19 8.64
N GLU A 121 6.20 13.32 7.31
CA GLU A 121 6.57 14.52 6.58
C GLU A 121 5.44 14.97 5.65
N LEU A 122 5.44 16.24 5.25
CA LEU A 122 4.51 16.71 4.23
C LEU A 122 4.74 15.98 2.91
N ILE A 123 3.67 15.48 2.29
CA ILE A 123 3.79 14.83 0.98
C ILE A 123 4.37 15.81 -0.05
N PRO A 124 5.25 15.37 -0.97
CA PRO A 124 5.97 16.28 -1.85
C PRO A 124 5.10 16.86 -2.98
N ARG A 125 3.90 16.31 -3.21
CA ARG A 125 2.96 16.75 -4.27
C ARG A 125 1.51 16.44 -3.91
N THR A 126 0.60 17.25 -4.45
CA THR A 126 -0.85 17.08 -4.28
C THR A 126 -1.36 15.93 -5.14
N ILE A 127 -2.17 15.05 -4.56
CA ILE A 127 -2.80 13.89 -5.22
C ILE A 127 -4.25 13.84 -4.75
N GLY A 128 -5.20 14.08 -5.67
CA GLY A 128 -6.63 14.16 -5.33
C GLY A 128 -6.89 15.13 -4.17
N PRO A 129 -7.55 14.69 -3.08
CA PRO A 129 -7.85 15.54 -1.92
C PRO A 129 -6.62 15.82 -1.03
N TYR A 130 -5.52 15.09 -1.20
CA TYR A 130 -4.34 15.20 -0.37
C TYR A 130 -3.42 16.31 -0.84
N ASN A 131 -3.20 17.31 0.02
CA ASN A 131 -2.53 18.55 -0.33
C ASN A 131 -1.09 18.55 0.20
N LYS A 132 -0.10 18.81 -0.67
CA LYS A 132 1.31 18.91 -0.31
C LYS A 132 1.67 19.91 0.80
N ALA A 133 0.80 20.89 1.05
CA ALA A 133 1.04 21.91 2.08
C ALA A 133 0.56 21.48 3.47
N THR A 134 -0.29 20.46 3.57
CA THR A 134 -0.97 20.13 4.83
C THR A 134 -1.04 18.64 5.14
N THR A 135 -1.07 17.77 4.13
CA THR A 135 -1.18 16.32 4.33
C THR A 135 0.18 15.75 4.68
N LEU A 136 0.23 15.06 5.82
CA LEU A 136 1.36 14.26 6.22
C LEU A 136 1.30 12.88 5.56
N GLY A 137 2.46 12.36 5.21
CA GLY A 137 2.65 10.97 4.81
C GLY A 137 3.88 10.37 5.49
N SER A 138 3.92 9.04 5.50
CA SER A 138 5.06 8.28 6.00
C SER A 138 5.23 6.97 5.24
N ASP A 139 6.45 6.43 5.24
CA ASP A 139 6.73 5.08 4.76
C ASP A 139 6.36 4.01 5.79
N THR A 140 6.09 4.40 7.04
CA THR A 140 5.80 3.49 8.16
C THR A 140 4.57 3.96 8.94
N ILE A 141 3.65 3.02 9.19
CA ILE A 141 2.57 3.20 10.16
C ILE A 141 2.86 2.35 11.39
N LYS A 142 2.58 2.92 12.57
CA LYS A 142 2.67 2.21 13.84
C LYS A 142 1.29 2.13 14.45
N LEU A 143 0.89 0.90 14.80
CA LEU A 143 -0.37 0.62 15.48
C LEU A 143 -0.05 -0.03 16.82
N GLU A 144 -0.59 0.52 17.90
CA GLU A 144 -0.43 -0.04 19.24
C GLU A 144 -1.81 -0.35 19.83
N ILE A 145 -1.94 -1.54 20.42
CA ILE A 145 -3.09 -1.90 21.26
C ILE A 145 -2.57 -2.64 22.47
N ASN A 146 -2.88 -2.10 23.65
CA ASN A 146 -2.43 -2.59 24.93
C ASN A 146 -3.60 -3.19 25.72
N GLU A 147 -3.29 -4.23 26.50
CA GLU A 147 -4.24 -4.91 27.41
C GLU A 147 -5.44 -5.58 26.73
N MET A 148 -5.28 -6.04 25.47
CA MET A 148 -6.30 -6.84 24.78
C MET A 148 -6.72 -8.07 25.58
N TYR A 149 -7.99 -8.45 25.43
CA TYR A 149 -8.61 -9.60 26.09
C TYR A 149 -9.38 -10.46 25.07
N PRO A 150 -9.66 -11.75 25.38
CA PRO A 150 -10.39 -12.63 24.47
C PRO A 150 -11.67 -12.01 23.92
N GLY A 151 -11.80 -11.99 22.59
CA GLY A 151 -12.96 -11.43 21.89
C GLY A 151 -12.88 -9.94 21.59
N TYR A 152 -11.81 -9.26 22.02
CA TYR A 152 -11.53 -7.89 21.61
C TYR A 152 -11.08 -7.84 20.15
N ALA A 153 -11.57 -6.87 19.39
CA ALA A 153 -11.06 -6.54 18.06
C ALA A 153 -11.16 -5.04 17.78
N GLN A 154 -10.20 -4.50 17.03
CA GLN A 154 -10.19 -3.11 16.59
C GLN A 154 -9.66 -3.02 15.16
N ALA A 155 -10.24 -2.12 14.37
CA ALA A 155 -9.85 -1.89 12.98
C ALA A 155 -9.35 -0.46 12.74
N PHE A 156 -8.45 -0.35 11.77
CA PHE A 156 -7.78 0.86 11.31
C PHE A 156 -7.84 0.94 9.79
N ARG A 157 -7.65 2.14 9.25
CA ARG A 157 -7.58 2.39 7.81
C ARG A 157 -6.53 3.45 7.48
N ALA A 158 -5.95 3.35 6.29
CA ALA A 158 -5.04 4.33 5.72
C ALA A 158 -5.11 4.30 4.20
N ASP A 159 -4.74 5.41 3.57
CA ASP A 159 -4.54 5.52 2.13
C ASP A 159 -3.09 5.28 1.76
N LEU A 160 -2.89 4.74 0.56
CA LEU A 160 -1.61 4.62 -0.11
C LEU A 160 -1.59 5.50 -1.36
N LEU A 161 -0.57 6.35 -1.44
CA LEU A 161 -0.35 7.27 -2.56
C LEU A 161 0.97 6.98 -3.25
N ASN A 162 1.01 7.20 -4.57
CA ASN A 162 2.26 7.27 -5.32
C ASN A 162 2.70 8.73 -5.50
N VAL A 163 3.64 9.16 -4.68
CA VAL A 163 4.24 10.49 -4.68
C VAL A 163 5.49 10.61 -5.57
N GLY A 164 5.91 9.51 -6.22
CA GLY A 164 6.99 9.48 -7.21
C GLY A 164 6.57 9.96 -8.60
N SER A 165 7.48 9.85 -9.57
CA SER A 165 7.22 10.09 -11.00
C SER A 165 7.13 8.80 -11.84
N ILE A 166 7.25 7.64 -11.20
CA ILE A 166 7.13 6.32 -11.83
C ILE A 166 5.97 5.57 -11.15
N ALA A 167 5.11 4.92 -11.94
CA ALA A 167 4.08 4.05 -11.40
C ALA A 167 4.69 2.87 -10.62
N ALA A 168 4.10 2.55 -9.47
CA ALA A 168 4.53 1.47 -8.59
C ALA A 168 3.59 0.28 -8.68
N LYS A 169 4.09 -0.92 -8.42
CA LYS A 169 3.29 -2.14 -8.34
C LYS A 169 3.64 -2.89 -7.06
N LEU A 170 2.65 -3.16 -6.22
CA LEU A 170 2.86 -4.05 -5.08
C LEU A 170 3.09 -5.47 -5.62
N SER A 171 4.28 -5.99 -5.38
CA SER A 171 4.71 -7.27 -5.95
C SER A 171 4.59 -8.42 -4.95
N THR A 172 4.86 -8.15 -3.68
CA THR A 172 4.64 -9.10 -2.59
C THR A 172 4.52 -8.35 -1.26
N MET A 173 4.18 -9.07 -0.21
CA MET A 173 4.27 -8.61 1.16
C MET A 173 5.03 -9.63 2.00
N LYS A 174 5.73 -9.15 3.03
CA LYS A 174 6.41 -10.00 4.00
C LYS A 174 5.83 -9.73 5.39
N PHE A 175 5.51 -10.80 6.10
CA PHE A 175 5.00 -10.75 7.46
C PHE A 175 6.09 -11.26 8.40
N THR A 176 6.40 -10.49 9.43
CA THR A 176 7.35 -10.89 10.47
C THR A 176 6.64 -10.80 11.81
N VAL A 177 6.62 -11.90 12.56
CA VAL A 177 6.01 -11.94 13.90
C VAL A 177 7.12 -12.00 14.93
N GLU A 178 7.09 -11.06 15.86
CA GLU A 178 8.03 -10.98 16.97
C GLU A 178 7.28 -10.90 18.31
N GLY A 179 8.00 -11.08 19.41
CA GLY A 179 7.50 -11.09 20.77
C GLY A 179 8.04 -9.84 21.44
N VAL A 180 7.23 -9.23 22.29
CA VAL A 180 7.62 -7.97 22.94
C VAL A 180 8.70 -8.24 24.02
N ASP A 181 9.61 -7.28 24.22
CA ASP A 181 10.67 -7.28 25.24
C ASP A 181 11.75 -8.38 25.14
N ASN A 182 12.03 -8.92 23.94
CA ASN A 182 12.94 -10.07 23.77
C ASN A 182 12.57 -11.26 24.68
N THR A 183 11.35 -11.28 25.23
CA THR A 183 10.79 -12.40 25.99
C THR A 183 10.19 -13.43 25.04
N PHE A 184 10.94 -13.81 24.02
CA PHE A 184 10.74 -15.15 23.46
C PHE A 184 11.41 -16.12 24.44
N VAL A 185 10.70 -17.11 24.97
CA VAL A 185 10.19 -18.22 24.18
C VAL A 185 8.87 -18.78 24.73
N ALA A 186 8.06 -19.36 23.82
CA ALA A 186 7.38 -20.64 24.03
C ALA A 186 5.96 -20.68 24.60
N ASN A 187 5.02 -19.86 24.15
CA ASN A 187 3.78 -20.57 23.82
C ASN A 187 3.22 -20.21 22.46
N ASP A 188 2.81 -21.26 21.78
CA ASP A 188 1.92 -21.16 20.65
C ASP A 188 0.65 -20.42 21.06
N THR A 189 0.27 -20.38 22.35
CA THR A 189 -0.95 -19.75 22.86
C THR A 189 -1.09 -18.28 22.46
N VAL A 190 -0.14 -17.38 22.72
CA VAL A 190 -0.28 -15.95 22.33
C VAL A 190 -0.33 -15.80 20.82
N LYS A 191 0.53 -16.53 20.09
CA LYS A 191 0.54 -16.51 18.61
C LYS A 191 -0.73 -17.10 18.00
N ASN A 192 -1.35 -18.05 18.70
CA ASN A 192 -2.62 -18.62 18.32
C ASN A 192 -3.73 -17.63 18.66
N MET A 193 -3.72 -17.02 19.84
CA MET A 193 -4.79 -16.13 20.29
C MET A 193 -4.79 -14.79 19.58
N LEU A 194 -3.64 -14.24 19.19
CA LEU A 194 -3.61 -12.98 18.46
C LEU A 194 -3.75 -13.20 16.96
N GLY A 195 -4.36 -12.25 16.27
CA GLY A 195 -4.52 -12.32 14.84
C GLY A 195 -4.72 -10.98 14.15
N ILE A 196 -4.46 -10.99 12.85
CA ILE A 196 -4.56 -9.82 11.97
C ILE A 196 -5.54 -10.10 10.83
N ALA A 197 -6.35 -9.10 10.50
CA ALA A 197 -7.06 -9.01 9.24
C ALA A 197 -6.40 -7.91 8.39
N LEU A 198 -6.17 -8.18 7.11
CA LEU A 198 -5.66 -7.19 6.16
C LEU A 198 -6.46 -7.28 4.87
N TYR A 199 -7.04 -6.15 4.48
CA TYR A 199 -7.73 -5.98 3.21
C TYR A 199 -7.20 -4.75 2.50
N MET A 200 -6.89 -4.91 1.22
CA MET A 200 -6.49 -3.81 0.36
C MET A 200 -7.36 -3.76 -0.88
N HIS A 201 -7.70 -2.55 -1.33
CA HIS A 201 -8.40 -2.36 -2.59
C HIS A 201 -8.00 -1.04 -3.26
N GLN A 202 -8.27 -0.95 -4.55
CA GLN A 202 -8.14 0.32 -5.28
C GLN A 202 -9.35 1.18 -4.93
N GLU A 203 -9.14 2.29 -4.23
CA GLU A 203 -10.22 3.22 -3.86
C GLU A 203 -10.62 4.07 -5.07
N LEU A 204 -9.64 4.59 -5.81
CA LEU A 204 -9.90 5.35 -7.02
C LEU A 204 -9.02 4.90 -8.17
N ILE A 205 -9.66 4.49 -9.28
CA ILE A 205 -8.99 4.23 -10.56
C ILE A 205 -9.45 5.28 -11.58
N PRO A 206 -8.53 6.04 -12.21
CA PRO A 206 -8.90 7.05 -13.19
C PRO A 206 -9.81 6.48 -14.32
N GLY A 207 -10.99 7.07 -14.48
CA GLY A 207 -11.95 6.67 -15.52
C GLY A 207 -12.74 5.39 -15.24
N SER A 208 -12.69 4.87 -14.01
CA SER A 208 -13.44 3.69 -13.58
C SER A 208 -14.13 3.96 -12.24
N SER A 209 -15.33 3.44 -12.07
CA SER A 209 -16.04 3.41 -10.78
C SER A 209 -15.86 2.09 -10.03
N ALA A 210 -14.97 1.22 -10.53
CA ALA A 210 -14.67 -0.05 -9.89
C ALA A 210 -13.66 0.14 -8.76
N GLU A 211 -13.91 -0.55 -7.66
CA GLU A 211 -13.03 -0.64 -6.49
C GLU A 211 -12.49 -2.08 -6.34
N PRO A 212 -11.68 -2.57 -7.30
CA PRO A 212 -11.22 -3.95 -7.27
C PRO A 212 -10.32 -4.22 -6.06
N SER A 213 -10.51 -5.39 -5.46
CA SER A 213 -9.63 -5.87 -4.41
C SER A 213 -8.19 -6.03 -4.93
N VAL A 214 -7.24 -5.65 -4.09
CA VAL A 214 -5.81 -5.83 -4.30
C VAL A 214 -5.31 -7.06 -3.54
N PHE A 215 -5.71 -7.20 -2.27
CA PHE A 215 -5.29 -8.31 -1.43
C PHE A 215 -6.31 -8.59 -0.31
N LYS A 216 -6.49 -9.87 0.05
CA LYS A 216 -7.37 -10.34 1.13
C LYS A 216 -6.64 -11.41 1.94
N LEU A 217 -6.08 -11.06 3.10
CA LEU A 217 -5.15 -11.92 3.84
C LEU A 217 -5.68 -13.33 4.13
N THR A 218 -6.82 -13.44 4.80
CA THR A 218 -7.39 -14.73 5.19
C THR A 218 -7.84 -15.55 3.99
N LYS A 219 -8.50 -14.94 3.02
CA LYS A 219 -8.91 -15.61 1.77
C LYS A 219 -7.70 -16.12 0.98
N ALA A 220 -6.61 -15.36 0.97
CA ALA A 220 -5.41 -15.68 0.20
C ALA A 220 -4.62 -16.81 0.83
N LEU A 221 -4.52 -16.83 2.17
CA LEU A 221 -3.46 -17.59 2.84
C LEU A 221 -3.95 -18.63 3.86
N SER A 222 -5.25 -18.66 4.20
CA SER A 222 -5.81 -19.69 5.07
C SER A 222 -5.81 -21.05 4.35
N GLN A 223 -5.21 -22.07 4.97
CA GLN A 223 -5.22 -23.45 4.47
C GLN A 223 -6.32 -24.28 5.14
N ASN A 224 -6.70 -23.94 6.38
CA ASN A 224 -7.72 -24.62 7.17
C ASN A 224 -8.36 -23.70 8.22
N ASP A 225 -9.43 -24.15 8.86
CA ASP A 225 -10.20 -23.36 9.84
C ASP A 225 -9.43 -23.03 11.13
N GLU A 226 -8.33 -23.72 11.43
CA GLU A 226 -7.48 -23.41 12.59
C GLU A 226 -6.54 -22.24 12.33
N ASP A 227 -6.29 -21.88 11.06
CA ASP A 227 -5.37 -20.79 10.70
C ASP A 227 -5.93 -19.40 11.03
N TYR A 228 -7.22 -19.31 11.33
CA TYR A 228 -7.88 -18.08 11.71
C TYR A 228 -8.85 -18.27 12.89
N PHE A 229 -9.35 -17.17 13.41
CA PHE A 229 -10.52 -17.12 14.29
C PHE A 229 -11.44 -16.00 13.83
N THR A 230 -12.65 -15.95 14.39
CA THR A 230 -13.66 -14.97 13.98
C THR A 230 -14.06 -14.08 15.15
N VAL A 231 -13.99 -12.76 14.95
CA VAL A 231 -14.53 -11.74 15.85
C VAL A 231 -15.35 -10.78 15.02
N GLY A 232 -16.58 -10.45 15.44
CA GLY A 232 -17.42 -9.49 14.73
C GLY A 232 -17.67 -9.83 13.25
N LYS A 233 -17.79 -11.13 12.91
CA LYS A 233 -17.91 -11.65 11.53
C LYS A 233 -16.69 -11.42 10.61
N VAL A 234 -15.54 -11.01 11.16
CA VAL A 234 -14.28 -10.87 10.43
C VAL A 234 -13.35 -12.02 10.81
N HIS A 235 -12.70 -12.62 9.80
CA HIS A 235 -11.67 -13.63 10.02
C HIS A 235 -10.30 -12.96 10.24
N PHE A 236 -9.67 -13.28 11.37
CA PHE A 236 -8.33 -12.82 11.72
C PHE A 236 -7.37 -14.00 11.61
N MET A 237 -6.36 -13.85 10.76
CA MET A 237 -5.31 -14.85 10.61
C MET A 237 -4.47 -14.88 11.88
N ARG A 238 -4.30 -16.07 12.47
CA ARG A 238 -3.48 -16.26 13.67
C ARG A 238 -2.02 -15.94 13.34
N LEU A 239 -1.31 -15.35 14.30
CA LEU A 239 0.12 -15.06 14.12
C LEU A 239 0.94 -16.34 13.87
N SER A 240 0.55 -17.46 14.48
CA SER A 240 1.18 -18.77 14.25
C SER A 240 1.00 -19.32 12.83
N ALA A 241 -0.03 -18.87 12.10
CA ALA A 241 -0.23 -19.16 10.69
C ALA A 241 0.57 -18.18 9.81
N LEU A 242 0.66 -16.90 10.20
CA LEU A 242 1.45 -15.88 9.49
C LEU A 242 2.93 -16.25 9.35
N GLU A 243 3.53 -16.86 10.37
CA GLU A 243 4.94 -17.27 10.32
C GLU A 243 5.25 -18.38 9.30
N LYS A 244 4.22 -19.11 8.86
CA LYS A 244 4.35 -20.25 7.95
C LYS A 244 4.05 -19.87 6.50
N LEU A 245 3.85 -18.58 6.22
CA LEU A 245 3.45 -18.11 4.91
C LEU A 245 4.57 -18.23 3.89
N ASP A 246 4.22 -18.83 2.75
CA ASP A 246 5.08 -18.86 1.57
C ASP A 246 4.95 -17.53 0.81
N PRO A 247 6.05 -16.77 0.62
CA PRO A 247 6.05 -15.53 -0.17
C PRO A 247 5.51 -15.71 -1.59
N ALA A 248 5.61 -16.91 -2.19
CA ALA A 248 5.06 -17.18 -3.51
C ALA A 248 3.51 -17.19 -3.51
N VAL A 249 2.89 -17.68 -2.44
CA VAL A 249 1.43 -17.66 -2.26
C VAL A 249 0.94 -16.22 -2.06
N VAL A 250 1.67 -15.44 -1.24
CA VAL A 250 1.37 -14.01 -1.06
C VAL A 250 1.42 -13.27 -2.39
N LYS A 251 2.50 -13.44 -3.15
CA LYS A 251 2.66 -12.83 -4.49
C LYS A 251 1.55 -13.24 -5.45
N ALA A 252 1.15 -14.51 -5.47
CA ALA A 252 0.10 -15.00 -6.37
C ALA A 252 -1.29 -14.47 -6.03
N ALA A 253 -1.54 -14.10 -4.77
CA ALA A 253 -2.82 -13.57 -4.31
C ALA A 253 -2.98 -12.05 -4.49
N ILE A 254 -1.92 -11.34 -4.89
CA ILE A 254 -1.94 -9.90 -5.14
C ILE A 254 -2.38 -9.65 -6.58
N GLU A 255 -3.50 -8.95 -6.73
CA GLU A 255 -4.07 -8.56 -8.01
C GLU A 255 -4.27 -7.04 -8.06
N ASN A 256 -4.49 -6.45 -9.23
CA ASN A 256 -4.85 -5.02 -9.38
C ASN A 256 -3.88 -4.05 -8.65
N ALA A 257 -2.63 -4.43 -8.49
CA ALA A 257 -1.70 -3.84 -7.52
C ALA A 257 -0.88 -2.65 -8.04
N THR A 258 -1.23 -2.10 -9.20
CA THR A 258 -0.51 -0.96 -9.77
C THR A 258 -1.10 0.34 -9.24
N ILE A 259 -0.25 1.23 -8.73
CA ILE A 259 -0.59 2.59 -8.34
C ILE A 259 0.11 3.59 -9.27
N LEU A 260 -0.68 4.32 -10.02
CA LEU A 260 -0.23 5.31 -11.00
C LEU A 260 0.28 6.57 -10.30
N CYS A 261 1.24 7.26 -10.92
CA CYS A 261 1.74 8.53 -10.40
C CYS A 261 0.85 9.72 -10.82
N SER A 262 1.10 10.87 -10.21
CA SER A 262 0.55 12.18 -10.64
C SER A 262 0.75 12.41 -12.15
N PRO A 263 -0.19 13.06 -12.87
CA PRO A 263 -1.35 13.80 -12.38
C PRO A 263 -2.61 12.96 -12.13
N THR A 264 -2.50 11.63 -12.12
CA THR A 264 -3.65 10.79 -11.73
C THR A 264 -3.96 10.93 -10.24
N GLU A 265 -5.21 10.69 -9.87
CA GLU A 265 -5.66 10.63 -8.47
C GLU A 265 -5.70 9.19 -7.94
N ASN A 266 -5.01 8.26 -8.63
CA ASN A 266 -5.05 6.84 -8.30
C ASN A 266 -4.48 6.60 -6.90
N ARG A 267 -5.24 5.88 -6.07
CA ARG A 267 -4.90 5.57 -4.69
C ARG A 267 -5.52 4.24 -4.26
N MET A 268 -4.94 3.64 -3.24
CA MET A 268 -5.41 2.40 -2.64
C MET A 268 -5.72 2.62 -1.18
N ASP A 269 -6.65 1.81 -0.68
CA ASP A 269 -6.97 1.73 0.73
C ASP A 269 -6.34 0.49 1.34
N VAL A 270 -5.87 0.65 2.57
CA VAL A 270 -5.41 -0.44 3.43
C VAL A 270 -6.23 -0.44 4.70
N LEU A 271 -6.91 -1.56 4.95
CA LEU A 271 -7.70 -1.79 6.14
C LEU A 271 -7.05 -2.89 6.96
N ILE A 272 -6.75 -2.59 8.22
CA ILE A 272 -6.03 -3.47 9.13
C ILE A 272 -6.86 -3.68 10.38
N GLY A 273 -7.16 -4.93 10.70
CA GLY A 273 -7.80 -5.33 11.95
C GLY A 273 -6.81 -6.09 12.83
N VAL A 274 -6.85 -5.83 14.14
CA VAL A 274 -6.12 -6.58 15.15
C VAL A 274 -7.14 -7.13 16.15
N ALA A 275 -7.01 -8.40 16.51
CA ALA A 275 -7.93 -9.04 17.44
C ALA A 275 -7.28 -10.10 18.32
N MET A 276 -7.99 -10.47 19.37
CA MET A 276 -7.69 -11.62 20.22
C MET A 276 -8.84 -12.64 20.15
N ASP A 277 -8.49 -13.92 19.96
CA ASP A 277 -9.40 -15.04 19.88
C ASP A 277 -10.32 -15.05 21.10
N PRO A 278 -11.65 -15.10 20.92
CA PRO A 278 -12.61 -15.29 22.01
C PRO A 278 -12.34 -16.53 22.88
N ASP A 279 -11.59 -17.50 22.36
CA ASP A 279 -11.27 -18.77 23.01
C ASP A 279 -12.54 -19.50 23.48
N ALA A 280 -13.59 -19.46 22.65
CA ALA A 280 -14.91 -20.02 22.98
C ALA A 280 -14.87 -21.54 23.25
N THR A 281 -13.85 -22.23 22.77
CA THR A 281 -13.62 -23.66 22.99
C THR A 281 -12.67 -23.95 24.16
N GLY A 282 -12.25 -22.92 24.92
CA GLY A 282 -11.32 -23.02 26.05
C GLY A 282 -10.05 -23.78 25.72
N LYS A 283 -9.50 -23.55 24.53
CA LYS A 283 -8.30 -24.22 24.02
C LYS A 283 -7.04 -23.56 24.59
N TYR A 284 -7.11 -22.28 24.94
CA TYR A 284 -5.94 -21.47 25.26
C TYR A 284 -5.93 -20.90 26.68
N THR A 285 -7.11 -20.61 27.23
CA THR A 285 -7.36 -20.13 28.59
C THR A 285 -8.15 -21.18 29.36
N THR A 286 -8.38 -20.94 30.65
CA THR A 286 -9.33 -21.74 31.45
C THR A 286 -10.75 -21.70 30.87
N GLY A 287 -11.03 -20.77 29.96
CA GLY A 287 -12.26 -20.67 29.19
C GLY A 287 -13.39 -20.09 30.01
N THR A 288 -14.59 -20.63 29.81
CA THR A 288 -15.79 -20.20 30.55
C THR A 288 -16.02 -21.08 31.79
N THR A 289 -16.89 -20.61 32.70
CA THR A 289 -17.35 -21.41 33.85
C THR A 289 -18.05 -22.71 33.46
N GLU A 290 -18.50 -22.83 32.21
CA GLU A 290 -19.15 -24.03 31.68
C GLU A 290 -18.15 -25.08 31.20
N LEU A 291 -16.94 -24.66 30.80
CA LEU A 291 -15.93 -25.53 30.20
C LEU A 291 -14.74 -25.83 31.13
N MET A 292 -14.30 -24.84 31.93
CA MET A 292 -13.22 -24.92 32.94
C MET A 292 -12.07 -25.84 32.54
N ALA A 293 -11.38 -25.52 31.44
CA ALA A 293 -10.27 -26.30 30.94
C ALA A 293 -9.05 -26.26 31.89
N ASP A 294 -8.22 -27.29 31.89
CA ASP A 294 -6.99 -27.41 32.71
C ASP A 294 -5.81 -26.57 32.16
N ASN A 295 -6.13 -25.46 31.49
CA ASN A 295 -5.16 -24.53 30.94
C ASN A 295 -4.71 -23.51 32.00
N LYS A 296 -3.62 -22.77 31.73
CA LYS A 296 -3.07 -21.77 32.65
C LYS A 296 -3.23 -20.37 32.08
N ASP A 297 -4.08 -19.53 32.66
CA ASP A 297 -4.29 -18.17 32.14
C ASP A 297 -3.01 -17.30 32.14
N ALA A 298 -2.06 -17.59 33.03
CA ALA A 298 -0.74 -16.96 33.04
C ALA A 298 0.05 -17.17 31.72
N ASP A 299 -0.37 -18.14 30.91
CA ASP A 299 0.21 -18.39 29.60
C ASP A 299 -0.20 -17.34 28.56
N SER A 300 -1.33 -16.64 28.70
CA SER A 300 -1.75 -15.57 27.79
C SER A 300 -1.73 -14.17 28.42
N GLN A 301 -1.83 -14.06 29.74
CA GLN A 301 -1.88 -12.78 30.45
C GLN A 301 -0.55 -12.01 30.44
N LYS A 302 -0.61 -10.69 30.23
CA LYS A 302 0.52 -9.75 30.28
C LYS A 302 1.65 -10.09 29.29
N LYS A 303 1.30 -10.72 28.17
CA LYS A 303 2.20 -11.02 27.05
C LYS A 303 1.75 -10.26 25.82
N GLY A 304 2.67 -10.01 24.90
CA GLY A 304 2.41 -9.29 23.66
C GLY A 304 3.21 -9.84 22.50
N ALA A 305 2.73 -9.55 21.30
CA ALA A 305 3.43 -9.83 20.05
C ALA A 305 3.48 -8.54 19.21
N SER A 306 4.54 -8.40 18.43
CA SER A 306 4.66 -7.39 17.38
C SER A 306 4.51 -8.08 16.03
N VAL A 307 3.89 -7.39 15.07
CA VAL A 307 3.82 -7.87 13.69
C VAL A 307 4.25 -6.74 12.77
N THR A 308 5.23 -7.02 11.93
CA THR A 308 5.67 -6.12 10.85
C THR A 308 5.13 -6.64 9.52
N ILE A 309 4.56 -5.75 8.72
CA ILE A 309 4.07 -6.02 7.36
C ILE A 309 4.88 -5.16 6.39
N ASP A 310 5.84 -5.75 5.69
CA ASP A 310 6.62 -5.06 4.67
C ASP A 310 5.88 -5.11 3.34
N PHE A 311 5.52 -3.94 2.79
CA PHE A 311 4.94 -3.82 1.45
C PHE A 311 6.08 -3.69 0.44
N LEU A 312 6.27 -4.72 -0.40
CA LEU A 312 7.41 -4.80 -1.33
C LEU A 312 6.97 -4.40 -2.73
N TRP A 313 7.33 -3.18 -3.10
CA TRP A 313 6.94 -2.54 -4.34
C TRP A 313 8.02 -2.63 -5.42
N ASP A 314 7.61 -2.88 -6.66
CA ASP A 314 8.44 -2.81 -7.86
C ASP A 314 7.99 -1.67 -8.78
N GLN A 315 8.83 -1.34 -9.77
CA GLN A 315 8.41 -0.55 -10.92
C GLN A 315 7.29 -1.26 -11.72
N PHE A 316 6.32 -0.50 -12.23
CA PHE A 316 5.17 -1.05 -12.98
C PHE A 316 5.53 -1.87 -14.24
N ASN A 317 6.73 -1.68 -14.78
CA ASN A 317 7.24 -2.33 -15.97
C ASN A 317 8.23 -3.47 -15.67
N GLU A 318 8.41 -3.84 -14.40
CA GLU A 318 9.28 -4.95 -14.03
C GLU A 318 8.86 -6.24 -14.73
N GLY A 319 9.82 -6.92 -15.35
CA GLY A 319 9.59 -8.13 -16.14
C GLY A 319 8.85 -7.94 -17.48
N LYS A 320 8.59 -6.70 -17.93
CA LYS A 320 8.02 -6.45 -19.26
C LYS A 320 9.11 -6.37 -20.32
N ASP A 321 9.10 -7.32 -21.25
CA ASP A 321 9.89 -7.28 -22.48
C ASP A 321 9.00 -6.88 -23.66
N ALA A 322 9.40 -5.86 -24.42
CA ALA A 322 8.70 -5.46 -25.63
C ALA A 322 8.80 -6.52 -26.74
N GLY A 323 9.80 -7.41 -26.68
CA GLY A 323 10.06 -8.50 -27.61
C GLY A 323 10.39 -8.06 -29.05
N ASN A 324 10.26 -6.76 -29.33
CA ASN A 324 10.41 -6.18 -30.65
C ASN A 324 11.63 -5.26 -30.66
N PRO A 325 12.53 -5.42 -31.63
CA PRO A 325 13.71 -4.58 -31.73
C PRO A 325 13.36 -3.18 -32.25
N ASN A 326 14.15 -2.20 -31.83
CA ASN A 326 14.24 -0.91 -32.53
C ASN A 326 15.20 -1.03 -33.73
N TYR A 327 15.14 -0.12 -34.71
CA TYR A 327 16.09 -0.08 -35.84
C TYR A 327 17.56 -0.04 -35.38
N LEU A 328 17.83 0.53 -34.20
CA LEU A 328 19.16 0.51 -33.58
C LEU A 328 19.67 -0.91 -33.25
N VAL A 329 18.86 -1.97 -33.36
CA VAL A 329 19.30 -3.37 -33.21
C VAL A 329 20.46 -3.73 -34.13
N TYR A 330 20.58 -3.09 -35.30
CA TYR A 330 21.70 -3.30 -36.21
C TYR A 330 23.05 -2.78 -35.67
N GLN A 331 23.05 -2.02 -34.57
CA GLN A 331 24.27 -1.65 -33.84
C GLN A 331 24.75 -2.76 -32.89
N ASN A 332 23.89 -3.72 -32.56
CA ASN A 332 24.20 -4.79 -31.63
C ASN A 332 25.24 -5.73 -32.26
N LYS A 333 26.09 -6.34 -31.43
CA LYS A 333 27.14 -7.27 -31.88
C LYS A 333 26.58 -8.64 -32.25
#